data_AF-C9Z1L9-F1
#
_entry.id   AF-C9Z1L9-F1
#
_cell.length_a   1.000
_cell.length_b   1.000
_cell.length_c   1.000
_cell.angle_alpha   90.00
_cell.angle_beta   90.00
_cell.angle_gamma   90.00
#
_symmetry.space_group_name_H-M   'P 1'
#
loop_
_entity.id
_entity.type
_entity.pdbx_description
1 polymer ?
#
loop_
_entity_poly.entity_id
_entity_poly.type
_entity_poly.pdbx_seq_one_letter_code
_entity_poly.pdbx_strand_id
1 'polypeptide(L)'
;MLRRERLAQERTLKDVADEARISMPYLSEVERGRKEASSEVLAAAAQALGLGLGDLLSLAQRELTRRHTTRRAPAAPYDGLCLVA
;
A
#
# COMPACT_ATOMS: atom_id res chain seq x y z
N MET A 1 0.91 -1.50 0.40
CA MET A 1 1.68 -2.04 -0.74
C MET A 1 2.47 -3.28 -0.36
N LEU A 2 3.26 -3.27 0.72
CA LEU A 2 4.11 -4.40 1.15
C LEU A 2 3.42 -5.78 1.15
N ARG A 3 2.26 -5.91 1.81
CA ARG A 3 1.50 -7.17 1.83
C ARG A 3 1.15 -7.69 0.44
N ARG A 4 0.75 -6.79 -0.47
CA ARG A 4 0.37 -7.20 -1.83
C ARG A 4 1.57 -7.70 -2.61
N GLU A 5 2.70 -7.00 -2.50
CA GLU A 5 3.94 -7.40 -3.15
C GLU A 5 4.42 -8.76 -2.65
N ARG A 6 4.49 -8.93 -1.33
CA ARG A 6 4.89 -10.21 -0.72
C ARG A 6 4.00 -11.37 -1.18
N LEU A 7 2.68 -11.16 -1.21
CA LEU A 7 1.73 -12.19 -1.67
C LEU A 7 1.85 -12.46 -3.18
N ALA A 8 2.13 -11.44 -3.98
CA ALA A 8 2.37 -11.60 -5.42
C ALA A 8 3.64 -12.41 -5.71
N GLN A 9 4.64 -12.34 -4.83
CA GLN A 9 5.85 -13.16 -4.87
C GLN A 9 5.68 -14.55 -4.22
N GLU A 10 4.49 -14.88 -3.71
CA GLU A 10 4.20 -16.13 -2.97
C GLU A 10 5.08 -16.35 -1.73
N ARG A 11 5.60 -15.26 -1.14
CA ARG A 11 6.52 -15.32 0.01
C ARG A 11 5.80 -15.27 1.35
N THR A 12 6.35 -15.96 2.34
CA THR A 12 5.82 -15.91 3.70
C THR A 12 6.25 -14.64 4.43
N LEU A 13 5.52 -14.28 5.50
CA LEU A 13 5.94 -13.18 6.40
C LEU A 13 7.33 -13.44 6.99
N LYS A 14 7.65 -14.69 7.28
CA LYS A 14 8.94 -15.08 7.86
C LYS A 14 10.08 -14.80 6.88
N ASP A 15 9.95 -15.23 5.63
CA ASP A 15 11.01 -15.05 4.62
C ASP A 15 11.40 -13.58 4.44
N VAL A 16 10.39 -12.70 4.36
CA VAL A 16 10.63 -11.27 4.18
C VAL A 16 11.15 -10.61 5.46
N ALA A 17 10.64 -11.01 6.63
CA ALA A 17 11.09 -10.46 7.90
C ALA A 17 12.56 -10.80 8.19
N ASP A 18 12.95 -12.05 7.92
CA ASP A 18 14.32 -12.54 8.10
C ASP A 18 15.30 -11.77 7.19
N GLU A 19 14.95 -11.60 5.90
CA GLU A 19 15.76 -10.84 4.94
C GLU A 19 15.82 -9.34 5.26
N ALA A 20 14.70 -8.76 5.70
CA ALA A 20 14.63 -7.35 6.14
C ALA A 20 15.25 -7.12 7.54
N ARG A 21 15.72 -8.17 8.22
CA ARG A 21 16.33 -8.11 9.56
C ARG A 21 15.41 -7.48 10.61
N ILE A 22 14.11 -7.75 10.52
CA ILE A 22 13.07 -7.30 11.47
C ILE A 22 12.27 -8.49 11.99
N SER A 23 11.53 -8.31 13.08
CA SER A 23 10.72 -9.41 13.60
C SER A 23 9.47 -9.64 12.73
N MET A 24 9.10 -10.91 12.55
CA MET A 24 7.86 -11.29 11.85
C MET A 24 6.61 -10.63 12.47
N PRO A 25 6.44 -10.55 13.82
CA PRO A 25 5.32 -9.82 14.41
C PRO A 25 5.30 -8.34 14.02
N TYR A 26 6.47 -7.68 13.99
CA TYR A 26 6.56 -6.28 13.61
C TYR A 26 6.18 -6.06 12.14
N LEU A 27 6.69 -6.88 11.21
CA LEU A 27 6.29 -6.81 9.80
C LEU A 27 4.77 -7.02 9.63
N SER A 28 4.19 -7.94 10.40
CA SER A 28 2.74 -8.17 10.40
C SER A 28 1.96 -6.93 10.85
N GLU A 29 2.40 -6.24 11.90
CA GLU A 29 1.82 -4.95 12.33
C GLU A 29 1.90 -3.87 11.25
N VAL A 30 3.04 -3.76 10.57
CA VAL A 30 3.26 -2.80 9.48
C VAL A 30 2.34 -3.12 8.29
N GLU A 31 2.26 -4.37 7.85
CA GLU A 31 1.39 -4.78 6.72
C GLU A 31 -0.10 -4.49 6.95
N ARG A 32 -0.53 -4.54 8.21
CA ARG A 32 -1.90 -4.25 8.64
C ARG A 32 -2.13 -2.77 8.93
N GLY A 33 -1.11 -1.91 8.80
CA GLY A 33 -1.18 -0.48 9.07
C GLY A 33 -1.34 -0.14 10.55
N ARG A 34 -0.95 -1.06 11.46
CA ARG A 34 -1.02 -0.86 12.92
C ARG A 34 0.25 -0.24 13.50
N LYS A 35 1.36 -0.31 12.77
CA LYS A 35 2.61 0.36 13.11
C LYS A 35 3.17 1.12 11.93
N GLU A 36 3.75 2.27 12.23
CA GLU A 36 4.57 3.03 11.29
C GLU A 36 5.99 2.47 11.28
N ALA A 37 6.54 2.33 10.07
CA ALA A 37 7.92 1.90 9.87
C ALA A 37 8.80 3.12 9.66
N SER A 38 10.01 3.11 10.24
CA SER A 38 11.00 4.14 9.92
C SER A 38 11.42 4.05 8.45
N SER A 39 12.04 5.12 7.95
CA SER A 39 12.58 5.14 6.58
C SER A 39 13.58 4.02 6.34
N GLU A 40 14.45 3.71 7.31
CA GLU A 40 15.41 2.61 7.23
C GLU A 40 14.70 1.25 7.14
N VAL A 41 13.66 1.04 7.95
CA VAL A 41 12.92 -0.23 7.93
C VAL A 41 12.11 -0.39 6.66
N LEU A 42 11.53 0.69 6.12
CA LEU A 42 10.87 0.66 4.82
C LEU A 42 11.85 0.32 3.69
N ALA A 43 13.06 0.90 3.73
CA ALA A 43 14.10 0.58 2.77
C ALA A 43 14.54 -0.89 2.88
N ALA A 44 14.74 -1.41 4.09
CA ALA A 44 15.07 -2.82 4.32
C ALA A 44 13.97 -3.77 3.82
N ALA A 45 12.70 -3.45 4.10
CA ALA A 45 11.57 -4.25 3.61
C ALA A 45 11.41 -4.17 2.08
N ALA A 46 11.69 -3.02 1.46
CA ALA A 46 11.72 -2.88 0.01
C ALA A 46 12.81 -3.78 -0.61
N GLN A 47 14.03 -3.69 -0.08
CA GLN A 47 15.17 -4.51 -0.52
C GLN A 47 14.88 -6.00 -0.36
N ALA A 48 14.30 -6.40 0.79
CA ALA A 48 13.89 -7.78 1.00
C ALA A 48 12.83 -8.24 0.00
N LEU A 49 12.01 -7.35 -0.56
CA LEU A 49 11.07 -7.68 -1.64
C LEU A 49 11.69 -7.56 -3.04
N GLY A 50 13.00 -7.36 -3.15
CA GLY A 50 13.68 -7.14 -4.43
C GLY A 50 13.32 -5.81 -5.09
N LEU A 51 12.86 -4.82 -4.31
CA LEU A 51 12.44 -3.50 -4.79
C LEU A 51 13.43 -2.41 -4.38
N GLY A 52 13.63 -1.43 -5.27
CA GLY A 52 14.18 -0.15 -4.88
C GLY A 52 13.17 0.66 -4.06
N LEU A 53 13.67 1.62 -3.26
CA LEU A 53 12.79 2.52 -2.50
C LEU A 53 11.86 3.33 -3.43
N GLY A 54 12.36 3.75 -4.61
CA GLY A 54 11.57 4.44 -5.62
C GLY A 54 10.40 3.60 -6.16
N ASP A 55 10.60 2.29 -6.35
CA ASP A 55 9.55 1.36 -6.78
C ASP A 55 8.47 1.21 -5.71
N LEU A 56 8.90 1.08 -4.45
CA LEU A 56 8.00 1.00 -3.31
C LEU A 56 7.13 2.26 -3.18
N LEU A 57 7.74 3.44 -3.33
CA LEU A 57 7.01 4.72 -3.30
C LEU A 57 6.06 4.86 -4.49
N SER A 58 6.46 4.41 -5.67
CA SER A 58 5.60 4.39 -6.86
C SER A 58 4.39 3.46 -6.65
N LEU A 59 4.58 2.29 -6.03
CA LEU A 59 3.49 1.39 -5.63
C LEU A 59 2.56 2.04 -4.60
N ALA A 60 3.12 2.76 -3.62
CA ALA A 60 2.35 3.47 -2.61
C ALA A 60 1.50 4.59 -3.24
N GLN A 61 2.09 5.38 -4.14
CA GLN A 61 1.39 6.42 -4.89
C GLN A 61 0.23 5.83 -5.69
N ARG A 62 0.46 4.76 -6.46
CA ARG A 62 -0.60 4.08 -7.22
C ARG A 62 -1.75 3.62 -6.34
N GLU A 63 -1.46 3.08 -5.16
CA GLU A 63 -2.47 2.66 -4.20
C GLU A 63 -3.26 3.84 -3.61
N LEU A 64 -2.57 4.94 -3.28
CA LEU A 64 -3.21 6.17 -2.78
C LEU A 64 -4.16 6.76 -3.82
N THR A 65 -3.73 6.85 -5.08
CA THR A 65 -4.58 7.32 -6.20
C THR A 65 -5.82 6.43 -6.36
N ARG A 66 -5.65 5.11 -6.33
CA ARG A 66 -6.76 4.15 -6.44
C ARG A 66 -7.79 4.33 -5.31
N ARG A 67 -7.33 4.51 -4.07
CA ARG A 67 -8.22 4.75 -2.91
C ARG A 67 -8.92 6.11 -3.00
N HIS A 68 -8.24 7.11 -3.54
CA HIS A 68 -8.84 8.43 -3.75
C HIS A 68 -9.98 8.36 -4.78
N THR A 69 -9.79 7.61 -5.87
CA THR A 69 -10.83 7.42 -6.89
C THR A 69 -12.04 6.64 -6.37
N THR A 70 -11.85 5.60 -5.54
CA THR A 70 -12.98 4.84 -4.97
C THR A 70 -13.78 5.67 -3.96
N ARG A 71 -13.12 6.58 -3.24
CA ARG A 71 -13.79 7.47 -2.28
C ARG A 71 -14.55 8.60 -2.97
N ARG A 72 -14.06 9.04 -4.12
CA ARG A 72 -14.73 10.00 -4.99
C ARG A 72 -15.65 9.25 -5.96
N ALA A 73 -16.69 8.60 -5.43
CA ALA A 73 -17.81 8.18 -6.27
C ALA A 73 -18.33 9.42 -7.04
N PRO A 74 -18.77 9.27 -8.30
CA PRO A 74 -19.22 10.41 -9.09
C PRO A 74 -20.32 11.14 -8.31
N ALA A 75 -20.17 12.45 -8.14
CA ALA A 75 -21.30 13.28 -7.75
C ALA A 75 -22.42 12.96 -8.73
N ALA A 76 -23.56 12.49 -8.21
CA ALA A 76 -24.73 12.26 -9.03
C ALA A 76 -24.92 13.48 -9.94
N PRO A 77 -25.14 13.31 -11.26
CA PRO A 77 -25.44 14.44 -12.09
C PRO A 77 -26.64 15.12 -11.44
N TYR A 78 -26.46 16.37 -11.07
CA TYR A 78 -27.55 17.24 -10.67
C TYR A 78 -28.46 17.27 -11.90
N ASP A 79 -29.52 16.46 -11.87
CA ASP A 79 -30.61 16.53 -12.83
C ASP A 79 -31.34 17.83 -12.48
N GLY A 80 -30.75 18.92 -12.95
CA GLY A 80 -31.36 20.23 -13.04
C GLY A 80 -32.45 20.15 -14.10
N LEU A 81 -33.58 19.52 -13.78
CA LEU A 81 -34.84 19.85 -14.42
C LEU A 81 -35.41 21.08 -13.73
N CYS A 82 -34.81 22.21 -14.06
CA CYS A 82 -35.53 23.47 -14.21
C CYS A 82 -36.00 23.51 -15.66
N LEU A 83 -37.26 23.17 -15.91
CA LEU A 83 -37.98 23.65 -17.07
C LEU A 83 -39.47 23.68 -16.75
N VAL A 84 -39.90 24.92 -16.54
CA VAL A 84 -41.26 25.45 -16.60
C VAL A 84 -42.05 24.80 -17.74
N ALA A 85 -43.24 24.31 -17.43
CA ALA A 85 -44.41 24.31 -18.31
C ALA A 85 -45.67 24.35 -17.44
#